data_AF-A0A7R9Z5X5-F1
#
_entry.id   AF-A0A7R9Z5X5-F1
#
_cell.length_a   1.000
_cell.length_b   1.000
_cell.length_c   1.000
_cell.angle_alpha   90.00
_cell.angle_beta   90.00
_cell.angle_gamma   90.00
#
_symmetry.space_group_name_H-M   'P 1'
#
loop_
_entity.id
_entity.type
_entity.pdbx_description
1 polymer ?
#
loop_
_entity_poly.entity_id
_entity_poly.type
_entity_poly.pdbx_seq_one_letter_code
_entity_poly.pdbx_strand_id
1 'polypeptide(L)'
;VVAKERPDLEEEKGRLIVQSADNARKLKETEDQILRVLSASEGNILDDGEAVEVLQSAKKLSDEIAAKQQDAAKTEVAIDKARTGYQAMAKHASVLFFCVAELASIDPMYQYSLAWFINLFVRSIQGSEKADDLAQRLGNIN
;
A
#
# COMPACT_ATOMS: atom_id res chain seq x y z
N VAL A 1 -4.07 -12.59 6.30
CA VAL A 1 -2.84 -13.42 6.39
C VAL A 1 -1.63 -12.55 6.68
N VAL A 2 -1.20 -11.67 5.75
CA VAL A 2 -0.02 -10.80 5.93
C VAL A 2 -0.09 -9.98 7.23
N ALA A 3 -1.19 -9.30 7.50
CA ALA A 3 -1.38 -8.52 8.74
C ALA A 3 -1.25 -9.34 10.05
N LYS A 4 -1.29 -10.68 10.01
CA LYS A 4 -1.10 -11.55 11.17
C LYS A 4 0.27 -12.23 11.19
N GLU A 5 0.81 -12.60 10.03
CA GLU A 5 2.13 -13.26 9.91
C GLU A 5 3.29 -12.25 9.91
N ARG A 6 3.10 -11.11 9.26
CA ARG A 6 4.11 -10.06 9.07
C ARG A 6 3.48 -8.67 9.25
N PRO A 7 3.12 -8.29 10.49
CA PRO A 7 2.53 -6.98 10.77
C PRO A 7 3.47 -5.83 10.42
N ASP A 8 4.78 -6.06 10.50
CA ASP A 8 5.84 -5.14 10.07
C ASP A 8 5.70 -4.74 8.60
N LEU A 9 5.49 -5.72 7.71
CA LEU A 9 5.32 -5.46 6.28
C LEU A 9 4.01 -4.75 5.96
N GLU A 10 2.95 -5.02 6.73
CA GLU A 10 1.65 -4.37 6.54
C GLU A 10 1.69 -2.91 6.99
N GLU A 11 2.31 -2.63 8.14
CA GLU A 11 2.49 -1.27 8.64
C GLU A 11 3.40 -0.45 7.71
N GLU A 12 4.51 -1.05 7.25
CA GLU A 12 5.42 -0.40 6.32
C GLU A 12 4.73 -0.08 4.99
N LYS A 13 3.92 -0.99 4.45
CA LYS A 13 3.12 -0.72 3.26
C LYS A 13 2.13 0.42 3.50
N GLY A 14 1.42 0.40 4.62
CA GLY A 14 0.47 1.46 4.98
C GLY A 14 1.13 2.83 5.04
N ARG A 15 2.29 2.91 5.69
CA ARG A 15 3.10 4.14 5.76
C ARG A 15 3.55 4.61 4.38
N LEU A 16 4.04 3.70 3.53
CA LEU A 16 4.48 4.05 2.17
C LEU A 16 3.34 4.56 1.30
N ILE A 17 2.14 3.99 1.41
CA ILE A 17 0.96 4.46 0.66
C ILE A 17 0.61 5.90 1.04
N VAL A 18 0.56 6.20 2.33
CA VAL A 18 0.24 7.54 2.82
C VAL A 18 1.33 8.54 2.38
N GLN A 19 2.60 8.18 2.58
CA GLN A 19 3.73 9.03 2.18
C GLN A 19 3.76 9.27 0.65
N SER A 20 3.48 8.24 -0.15
CA SER A 20 3.40 8.31 -1.60
C SER A 20 2.29 9.25 -2.07
N ALA A 21 1.11 9.16 -1.44
CA ALA A 21 -0.01 10.05 -1.72
C ALA A 21 0.30 11.51 -1.34
N ASP A 22 0.91 11.75 -0.18
CA ASP A 22 1.31 13.08 0.27
C ASP A 22 2.39 13.68 -0.64
N ASN A 23 3.36 12.89 -1.07
CA ASN A 23 4.41 13.31 -2.00
C ASN A 23 3.82 13.69 -3.36
N ALA A 24 2.93 12.86 -3.91
CA ALA A 24 2.26 13.14 -5.19
C ALA A 24 1.44 14.43 -5.12
N ARG A 25 0.75 14.67 -3.99
CA ARG A 25 0.03 15.92 -3.74
C ARG A 25 0.98 17.12 -3.71
N LYS A 26 2.07 17.06 -2.94
CA LYS A 26 3.06 18.15 -2.83
C LYS A 26 3.75 18.45 -4.15
N LEU A 27 4.02 17.41 -4.95
CA LEU A 27 4.59 17.57 -6.28
C LEU A 27 3.65 18.41 -7.16
N LYS A 28 2.36 18.04 -7.21
CA LYS A 28 1.35 18.79 -7.95
C LYS A 28 1.19 20.22 -7.45
N GLU A 29 1.13 20.43 -6.14
CA GLU A 29 1.05 21.79 -5.56
C GLU A 29 2.27 22.65 -5.96
N THR A 30 3.45 22.04 -6.02
CA THR A 30 4.69 22.71 -6.44
C THR A 30 4.67 23.04 -7.94
N GLU A 31 4.19 22.12 -8.79
CA GLU A 31 3.99 22.35 -10.23
C GLU A 31 2.97 23.46 -10.49
N ASP A 32 1.85 23.46 -9.77
CA ASP A 32 0.82 24.50 -9.85
C ASP A 32 1.37 25.87 -9.42
N GLN A 33 2.26 25.90 -8.41
CA GLN A 33 2.93 27.13 -7.98
C GLN A 33 3.87 27.65 -9.07
N ILE A 34 4.66 26.78 -9.71
CA ILE A 34 5.51 27.14 -10.84
C ILE A 34 4.68 27.75 -11.98
N LEU A 35 3.56 27.11 -12.34
CA LEU A 35 2.66 27.60 -13.39
C LEU A 35 2.04 28.95 -13.04
N ARG A 36 1.67 29.18 -11.77
CA ARG A 36 1.17 30.49 -11.32
C ARG A 36 2.22 31.58 -11.45
N VAL A 37 3.45 31.33 -10.98
CA VAL A 37 4.54 32.33 -11.08
C VAL A 37 4.83 32.66 -12.54
N LEU A 38 4.91 31.65 -13.41
CA LEU A 38 5.11 31.84 -14.85
C LEU A 38 3.96 32.61 -15.53
N SER A 39 2.71 32.40 -15.08
CA SER A 39 1.54 33.05 -15.67
C SER A 39 1.30 34.47 -15.14
N ALA A 40 1.78 34.77 -13.93
CA ALA A 40 1.61 36.08 -13.29
C ALA A 40 2.68 37.10 -13.71
N SER A 41 3.81 36.65 -14.26
CA SER A 41 4.84 37.56 -14.79
C SER A 41 4.39 38.24 -16.08
N GLU A 42 3.92 39.49 -15.95
CA GLU A 42 3.71 40.39 -17.08
C GLU A 42 5.05 41.08 -17.45
N GLY A 43 5.88 40.40 -18.24
CA GLY A 43 7.18 40.94 -18.68
C GLY A 43 8.29 39.89 -18.78
N ASN A 44 9.54 40.33 -18.83
CA ASN A 44 10.70 39.43 -18.79
C ASN A 44 10.93 38.92 -17.37
N ILE A 45 10.58 37.65 -17.11
CA ILE A 45 10.72 37.00 -15.80
C ILE A 45 12.14 37.00 -15.25
N LEU A 46 13.15 37.15 -16.11
CA LEU A 46 14.56 37.23 -15.69
C LEU A 46 14.88 38.54 -14.95
N ASP A 47 14.03 39.55 -15.08
CA ASP A 47 14.19 40.83 -14.38
C ASP A 47 13.52 40.83 -13.00
N ASP A 48 12.72 39.80 -12.69
CA ASP A 48 12.09 39.58 -11.38
C ASP A 48 12.91 38.56 -10.57
N GLY A 49 13.81 39.07 -9.72
CA GLY A 49 14.66 38.25 -8.86
C GLY A 49 13.88 37.36 -7.89
N GLU A 50 12.71 37.80 -7.41
CA GLU A 50 11.87 37.02 -6.48
C GLU A 50 11.24 35.83 -7.21
N ALA A 51 10.74 36.05 -8.43
CA ALA A 51 10.22 34.96 -9.27
C ALA A 51 11.29 33.90 -9.59
N VAL A 52 12.53 34.31 -9.87
CA VAL A 52 13.65 33.39 -10.13
C VAL A 52 14.00 32.56 -8.89
N GLU A 53 14.07 33.16 -7.70
CA GLU A 53 14.36 32.44 -6.45
C GLU A 53 13.27 31.42 -6.09
N VAL A 54 12.00 31.79 -6.27
CA VAL A 54 10.85 30.90 -6.04
C VAL A 54 10.88 29.72 -7.01
N LEU A 55 11.15 29.96 -8.30
CA LEU A 55 11.25 28.90 -9.31
C LEU A 55 12.42 27.94 -9.04
N GLN A 56 13.58 28.45 -8.64
CA GLN A 56 14.72 27.60 -8.28
C GLN A 56 14.44 26.74 -7.06
N SER A 57 13.82 27.31 -6.03
CA SER A 57 13.45 26.59 -4.80
C SER A 57 12.38 25.53 -5.07
N ALA A 58 11.35 25.87 -5.85
CA ALA A 58 10.28 24.94 -6.24
C ALA A 58 10.82 23.79 -7.11
N LYS A 59 11.72 24.08 -8.06
CA LYS A 59 12.38 23.05 -8.87
C LYS A 59 13.18 22.08 -8.02
N LYS A 60 14.01 22.60 -7.10
CA LYS A 60 14.81 21.76 -6.20
C LYS A 60 13.92 20.86 -5.34
N LEU A 61 12.83 21.40 -4.78
CA LEU A 61 11.87 20.61 -4.01
C LEU A 61 11.19 19.52 -4.86
N SER A 62 10.81 19.85 -6.09
CA SER A 62 10.21 18.90 -7.04
C SER A 62 11.15 17.74 -7.34
N ASP A 63 12.42 18.03 -7.65
CA ASP A 63 13.45 17.01 -7.93
C ASP A 63 13.69 16.11 -6.69
N GLU A 64 13.72 16.69 -5.48
CA GLU A 64 13.85 15.94 -4.24
C GLU A 64 12.65 15.03 -3.96
N ILE A 65 11.43 15.49 -4.21
CA ILE A 65 10.20 14.70 -4.05
C ILE A 65 10.19 13.56 -5.08
N ALA A 66 10.55 13.83 -6.33
CA ALA A 66 10.62 12.82 -7.39
C ALA A 66 11.61 11.69 -7.06
N ALA A 67 12.79 12.04 -6.53
CA ALA A 67 13.77 11.06 -6.07
C ALA A 67 13.22 10.18 -4.92
N LYS A 68 12.61 10.80 -3.91
CA LYS A 68 11.98 10.06 -2.80
C LYS A 68 10.85 9.14 -3.28
N GLN A 69 10.08 9.57 -4.26
CA GLN A 69 9.00 8.79 -4.84
C GLN A 69 9.52 7.57 -5.60
N GLN A 70 10.65 7.73 -6.31
CA GLN A 70 11.31 6.62 -6.99
C GLN A 70 11.79 5.55 -6.00
N ASP A 71 12.36 5.95 -4.86
CA ASP A 71 12.83 5.01 -3.84
C ASP A 71 11.67 4.35 -3.08
N ALA A 72 10.58 5.09 -2.83
CA ALA A 72 9.34 4.54 -2.30
C ALA A 72 8.78 3.44 -3.23
N ALA A 73 8.75 3.69 -4.54
CA ALA A 73 8.30 2.71 -5.53
C ALA A 73 9.16 1.42 -5.56
N LYS A 74 10.49 1.55 -5.45
CA LYS A 74 11.38 0.37 -5.34
C LYS A 74 11.07 -0.45 -4.08
N THR A 75 10.85 0.24 -2.97
CA THR A 75 10.53 -0.39 -1.68
C THR A 75 9.17 -1.08 -1.73
N GLU A 76 8.17 -0.44 -2.36
CA GLU A 76 6.83 -1.01 -2.56
C GLU A 76 6.89 -2.31 -3.36
N VAL A 77 7.67 -2.37 -4.44
CA VAL A 77 7.87 -3.61 -5.22
C VAL A 77 8.47 -4.73 -4.37
N ALA A 78 9.43 -4.43 -3.50
CA ALA A 78 10.02 -5.42 -2.60
C ALA A 78 9.00 -5.96 -1.60
N ILE A 79 8.19 -5.08 -1.00
CA ILE A 79 7.12 -5.46 -0.07
C ILE A 79 6.05 -6.28 -0.78
N ASP A 80 5.63 -5.88 -1.99
CA ASP A 80 4.62 -6.62 -2.75
C ASP A 80 5.13 -7.99 -3.15
N LYS A 81 6.40 -8.13 -3.52
CA LYS A 81 7.02 -9.44 -3.75
C LYS A 81 6.95 -10.33 -2.51
N ALA A 82 7.26 -9.79 -1.32
CA ALA A 82 7.14 -10.54 -0.07
C ALA A 82 5.68 -10.93 0.24
N ARG A 83 4.72 -10.06 -0.06
CA ARG A 83 3.28 -10.33 0.11
C ARG A 83 2.74 -11.37 -0.85
N THR A 84 3.28 -11.42 -2.07
CA THR A 84 2.83 -12.34 -3.14
C THR A 84 2.96 -13.80 -2.68
N GLY A 85 3.96 -14.11 -1.85
CA GLY A 85 4.13 -15.43 -1.26
C GLY A 85 2.92 -15.93 -0.44
N TYR A 86 2.12 -15.03 0.12
CA TYR A 86 0.91 -15.37 0.88
C TYR A 86 -0.36 -15.41 0.01
N GLN A 87 -0.28 -15.07 -1.27
CA GLN A 87 -1.45 -14.92 -2.15
C GLN A 87 -2.17 -16.27 -2.38
N ALA A 88 -1.42 -17.36 -2.49
CA ALA A 88 -1.99 -18.70 -2.64
C ALA A 88 -2.91 -19.07 -1.45
N MET A 89 -2.47 -18.80 -0.23
CA MET A 89 -3.24 -19.01 0.99
C MET A 89 -4.48 -18.11 1.04
N ALA A 90 -4.35 -16.84 0.62
CA ALA A 90 -5.49 -15.92 0.55
C ALA A 90 -6.57 -16.42 -0.44
N LYS A 91 -6.15 -16.95 -1.59
CA LYS A 91 -7.06 -17.56 -2.57
C LYS A 91 -7.76 -18.79 -1.99
N HIS A 92 -7.02 -19.66 -1.31
CA HIS A 92 -7.59 -20.84 -0.68
C HIS A 92 -8.62 -20.46 0.41
N ALA A 93 -8.28 -19.53 1.30
CA ALA A 93 -9.21 -19.02 2.31
C ALA A 93 -10.47 -18.39 1.70
N SER A 94 -10.33 -17.68 0.56
CA SER A 94 -11.49 -17.14 -0.16
C SER A 94 -12.42 -18.23 -0.69
N VAL A 95 -11.87 -19.31 -1.25
CA VAL A 95 -12.68 -20.46 -1.72
C VAL A 95 -13.42 -21.08 -0.54
N LEU A 96 -12.73 -21.34 0.58
CA LEU A 96 -13.36 -21.90 1.78
C LEU A 96 -14.50 -21.01 2.29
N PHE A 97 -14.31 -19.69 2.34
CA PHE A 97 -15.35 -18.77 2.75
C PHE A 97 -16.60 -18.87 1.86
N PHE A 98 -16.43 -18.87 0.55
CA PHE A 98 -17.55 -18.97 -0.38
C PHE A 98 -18.25 -20.33 -0.30
N CYS A 99 -17.51 -21.43 -0.14
CA CYS A 99 -18.11 -22.74 0.12
C CYS A 99 -18.97 -22.73 1.39
N VAL A 100 -18.51 -22.09 2.47
CA VAL A 100 -19.29 -21.96 3.71
C VAL A 100 -20.50 -21.04 3.50
N ALA A 101 -20.36 -19.96 2.75
CA ALA A 101 -21.47 -19.04 2.46
C ALA A 101 -22.57 -19.72 1.63
N GLU A 102 -22.21 -20.62 0.72
CA GLU A 102 -23.15 -21.39 -0.09
C GLU A 102 -23.98 -22.40 0.72
N LEU A 103 -23.53 -22.82 1.92
CA LEU A 103 -24.30 -23.74 2.78
C LEU A 103 -25.65 -23.15 3.19
N ALA A 104 -25.77 -21.81 3.25
CA ALA A 104 -27.03 -21.13 3.53
C ALA A 104 -28.11 -21.41 2.47
N SER A 105 -27.73 -21.86 1.25
CA SER A 105 -28.67 -22.27 0.21
C SER A 105 -29.32 -23.63 0.48
N ILE A 106 -28.69 -24.47 1.30
CA ILE A 106 -29.23 -25.77 1.72
C ILE A 106 -30.18 -25.58 2.89
N ASP A 107 -29.73 -24.85 3.92
CA ASP A 107 -30.55 -24.49 5.08
C ASP A 107 -30.13 -23.10 5.59
N PRO A 108 -31.08 -22.15 5.78
CA PRO A 108 -30.77 -20.83 6.33
C PRO A 108 -30.04 -20.83 7.67
N MET A 109 -30.14 -21.90 8.44
CA MET A 109 -29.46 -22.06 9.73
C MET A 109 -27.92 -22.17 9.59
N TYR A 110 -27.40 -22.50 8.41
CA TYR A 110 -25.95 -22.51 8.11
C TYR A 110 -25.40 -21.15 7.65
N GLN A 111 -26.12 -20.05 7.89
CA GLN A 111 -25.63 -18.72 7.58
C GLN A 111 -24.60 -18.25 8.61
N TYR A 112 -23.32 -18.22 8.21
CA TYR A 112 -22.24 -17.69 9.02
C TYR A 112 -21.83 -16.29 8.58
N SER A 113 -21.41 -15.45 9.53
CA SER A 113 -20.90 -14.12 9.21
C SER A 113 -19.45 -14.17 8.74
N LEU A 114 -19.07 -13.21 7.88
CA LEU A 114 -17.67 -13.03 7.48
C LEU A 114 -16.75 -12.82 8.69
N ALA A 115 -17.22 -12.07 9.70
CA ALA A 115 -16.48 -11.84 10.93
C ALA A 115 -16.18 -13.14 11.68
N TRP A 116 -17.14 -14.07 11.75
CA TRP A 116 -16.92 -15.39 12.34
C TRP A 116 -15.86 -16.18 11.58
N PHE A 117 -15.94 -16.23 10.24
CA PHE A 117 -14.98 -16.93 9.40
C PHE A 117 -13.56 -16.37 9.56
N ILE A 118 -13.41 -15.03 9.55
CA ILE A 118 -12.12 -14.38 9.77
C ILE A 118 -11.54 -14.75 11.13
N ASN A 119 -12.35 -14.73 12.19
CA ASN A 119 -11.88 -15.12 13.53
C ASN A 119 -11.43 -16.59 13.58
N LEU A 120 -12.20 -17.50 12.99
CA LEU A 120 -11.84 -18.91 12.89
C LEU A 120 -10.51 -19.10 12.15
N PHE A 121 -10.37 -18.46 10.99
CA PHE A 121 -9.17 -18.55 10.16
C PHE A 121 -7.94 -17.98 10.87
N VAL A 122 -8.06 -16.85 11.57
CA VAL A 122 -6.98 -16.28 12.39
C VAL A 122 -6.57 -17.22 13.52
N ARG A 123 -7.53 -17.87 14.19
CA ARG A 123 -7.23 -18.87 15.22
C ARG A 123 -6.49 -20.08 14.64
N SER A 124 -6.86 -20.53 13.45
CA SER A 124 -6.15 -21.62 12.74
C SER A 124 -4.70 -21.25 12.46
N ILE A 125 -4.47 -20.04 11.94
CA ILE A 125 -3.12 -19.53 11.69
C ILE A 125 -2.30 -19.50 13.01
N GLN A 126 -2.89 -19.06 14.11
CA GLN A 126 -2.21 -18.99 15.40
C GLN A 126 -1.94 -20.37 16.04
N GLY A 127 -2.83 -21.35 15.80
CA GLY A 127 -2.71 -22.71 16.33
C GLY A 127 -1.79 -23.63 15.53
N SER A 128 -1.45 -23.27 14.29
CA SER A 128 -0.53 -24.03 13.45
C SER A 128 0.94 -23.84 13.82
N GLU A 129 1.77 -24.83 13.50
CA GLU A 129 3.20 -24.80 13.78
C GLU A 129 3.91 -23.68 12.98
N LYS A 130 4.71 -22.89 13.68
CA LYS A 130 5.51 -21.82 13.07
C LYS A 130 6.72 -22.41 12.34
N ALA A 131 7.09 -21.81 11.22
CA ALA A 131 8.30 -22.16 10.48
C ALA A 131 8.90 -20.87 9.88
N ASP A 132 10.23 -20.83 9.81
CA ASP A 132 10.97 -19.69 9.23
C ASP A 132 10.92 -19.71 7.70
N ASP A 133 10.89 -20.91 7.11
CA ASP A 133 10.68 -21.08 5.68
C ASP A 133 9.21 -20.83 5.32
N LEU A 134 8.98 -19.95 4.34
CA LEU A 134 7.64 -19.57 3.94
C LEU A 134 6.86 -20.76 3.36
N ALA A 135 7.49 -21.63 2.58
CA ALA A 135 6.78 -22.76 1.98
C ALA A 135 6.35 -23.77 3.05
N GLN A 136 7.22 -24.08 4.00
CA GLN A 136 6.89 -24.91 5.16
C GLN A 136 5.81 -24.26 6.03
N ARG A 137 5.89 -22.95 6.29
CA ARG A 137 4.89 -22.21 7.07
C ARG A 137 3.51 -22.28 6.42
N LEU A 138 3.45 -22.08 5.10
CA LEU A 138 2.20 -22.18 4.34
C LEU A 138 1.65 -23.61 4.35
N GLY A 139 2.52 -24.61 4.31
CA GLY A 139 2.14 -26.03 4.46
C GLY A 139 1.53 -26.33 5.82
N ASN A 140 2.03 -25.71 6.90
CA ASN A 140 1.52 -25.90 8.26
C ASN A 140 0.17 -25.22 8.52
N ILE A 141 -0.18 -24.17 7.75
CA ILE A 141 -1.45 -23.43 7.90
C ILE A 141 -2.61 -24.13 7.15
N ASN A 142 -2.29 -24.85 6.07
CA ASN A 142 -3.24 -25.62 5.25
C ASN A 142 -3.73 -26.87 5.98
#